data_AF-A0A0M0KF95-F1
#
_entry.id   AF-A0A0M0KF95-F1
#
_cell.length_a   1.000
_cell.length_b   1.000
_cell.length_c   1.000
_cell.angle_alpha   90.00
_cell.angle_beta   90.00
_cell.angle_gamma   90.00
#
_symmetry.space_group_name_H-M   'P 1'
#
loop_
_entity.id
_entity.type
_entity.pdbx_description
1 polymer ?
#
loop_
_entity_poly.entity_id
_entity_poly.type
_entity_poly.pdbx_seq_one_letter_code
_entity_poly.pdbx_strand_id
1 'polypeptide(L)'
;MNVVLLVSAVITMIVVLNNIISIEKKKPSSMGKEIKQTLHMMPWGLLLLGCLILIPFEVWVLTGSSNDWDGVYIVAATFIMTLILCYAYYYKRKQL
;
A
#
# COMPACT_ATOMS: atom_id res chain seq x y z
N MET A 1 -6.60 4.46 19.76
CA MET A 1 -7.36 3.72 18.72
C MET A 1 -6.74 3.92 17.34
N ASN A 2 -6.53 5.17 16.91
CA ASN A 2 -5.92 5.52 15.61
C ASN A 2 -4.51 4.95 15.40
N VAL A 3 -3.67 4.92 16.45
CA VAL A 3 -2.34 4.28 16.36
C VAL A 3 -2.43 2.79 16.02
N VAL A 4 -3.41 2.06 16.56
CA VAL A 4 -3.61 0.63 16.27
C VAL A 4 -4.06 0.44 14.82
N LEU A 5 -4.94 1.32 14.33
CA LEU A 5 -5.39 1.31 12.94
C LEU A 5 -4.25 1.65 11.97
N LEU A 6 -3.40 2.62 12.31
CA LEU A 6 -2.24 2.99 11.51
C LEU A 6 -1.25 1.82 11.43
N VAL A 7 -0.93 1.18 12.57
CA VAL A 7 -0.05 0.01 12.60
C VAL A 7 -0.65 -1.14 11.79
N SER A 8 -1.95 -1.40 11.92
CA SER A 8 -2.61 -2.46 11.15
C SER A 8 -2.64 -2.14 9.66
N ALA A 9 -2.81 -0.87 9.25
CA ALA A 9 -2.75 -0.43 7.86
C ALA A 9 -1.34 -0.63 7.27
N VAL A 10 -0.29 -0.28 8.01
CA VAL A 10 1.10 -0.50 7.58
C VAL A 10 1.42 -1.99 7.44
N ILE A 11 1.02 -2.83 8.41
CA ILE A 11 1.19 -4.28 8.32
C ILE A 11 0.43 -4.84 7.11
N THR A 12 -0.82 -4.41 6.92
CA THR A 12 -1.66 -4.81 5.80
C THR A 12 -1.01 -4.44 4.47
N MET A 13 -0.49 -3.21 4.34
CA MET A 13 0.23 -2.76 3.16
C MET A 13 1.43 -3.66 2.82
N ILE A 14 2.22 -4.05 3.83
CA ILE A 14 3.36 -4.96 3.65
C ILE A 14 2.90 -6.35 3.20
N VAL A 15 1.83 -6.88 3.81
CA VAL A 15 1.25 -8.18 3.45
C VAL A 15 0.73 -8.15 2.00
N VAL A 16 0.04 -7.09 1.61
CA VAL A 16 -0.46 -6.89 0.24
C VAL A 16 0.68 -6.87 -0.77
N LEU A 17 1.73 -6.08 -0.51
CA LEU A 17 2.89 -6.00 -1.39
C LEU A 17 3.57 -7.37 -1.54
N ASN A 18 3.74 -8.12 -0.44
CA ASN A 18 4.29 -9.48 -0.51
C ASN A 18 3.43 -10.42 -1.36
N ASN A 19 2.10 -10.36 -1.23
CA ASN A 19 1.19 -11.19 -2.03
C ASN A 19 1.25 -10.81 -3.51
N ILE A 20 1.23 -9.52 -3.84
CA ILE A 20 1.39 -9.01 -5.20
C ILE A 20 2.69 -9.54 -5.82
N ILE A 21 3.82 -9.36 -5.13
CA ILE A 21 5.13 -9.80 -5.62
C ILE A 21 5.17 -11.33 -5.78
N SER A 22 4.62 -12.08 -4.82
CA SER A 22 4.56 -13.55 -4.88
C SER A 22 3.72 -14.05 -6.05
N ILE A 23 2.59 -13.39 -6.33
CA ILE A 23 1.74 -13.69 -7.48
C ILE A 23 2.51 -13.37 -8.75
N GLU A 24 3.12 -12.19 -8.88
CA GLU A 24 3.82 -11.73 -10.07
C GLU A 24 5.06 -12.59 -10.42
N LYS A 25 5.79 -13.09 -9.42
CA LYS A 25 6.94 -13.98 -9.62
C LYS A 25 6.57 -15.31 -10.28
N LYS A 26 5.33 -15.76 -10.16
CA LYS A 26 4.87 -16.99 -10.81
C LYS A 26 4.70 -16.71 -12.30
N LYS A 27 5.50 -17.36 -13.14
CA LYS A 27 5.35 -17.29 -14.60
C LYS A 27 4.12 -18.12 -15.03
N PRO A 28 3.08 -17.52 -15.63
CA PRO A 28 1.95 -18.28 -16.13
C PRO A 28 2.37 -19.14 -17.32
N SER A 29 1.91 -20.39 -17.36
CA SER A 29 2.25 -21.33 -18.45
C SER A 29 1.35 -21.21 -19.67
N SER A 30 0.30 -20.37 -19.61
CA SER A 30 -0.66 -20.16 -20.70
C SER A 30 -1.45 -18.86 -20.49
N MET A 31 -2.03 -18.34 -21.58
CA MET A 31 -2.81 -17.10 -21.57
C MET A 31 -4.01 -17.14 -20.61
N GLY A 32 -4.70 -18.28 -20.50
CA GLY A 32 -5.78 -18.44 -19.54
C GLY A 32 -5.31 -18.37 -18.07
N LYS A 33 -4.10 -18.84 -17.77
CA LYS A 33 -3.51 -18.72 -16.43
C LYS A 33 -3.04 -17.30 -16.14
N GLU A 34 -2.58 -16.56 -17.15
CA GLU A 34 -2.21 -15.15 -17.03
C GLU A 34 -3.43 -14.28 -16.67
N ILE A 35 -4.56 -14.48 -17.37
CA ILE A 35 -5.82 -13.78 -17.04
C ILE A 35 -6.25 -14.09 -15.60
N LYS A 36 -6.21 -15.37 -15.21
CA LYS A 36 -6.56 -15.79 -13.84
C LYS A 36 -5.64 -15.17 -12.79
N GLN A 37 -4.35 -15.04 -13.10
CA GLN A 37 -3.34 -14.44 -12.22
C GLN A 37 -3.60 -12.93 -12.04
N THR A 38 -3.89 -12.21 -13.12
CA THR A 38 -4.27 -10.79 -13.07
C THR A 38 -5.55 -10.58 -12.26
N LEU A 39 -6.58 -11.41 -12.48
CA LEU A 39 -7.83 -11.35 -11.70
C LEU A 39 -7.60 -11.58 -10.21
N HIS A 40 -6.70 -12.50 -9.87
CA HIS A 40 -6.34 -12.78 -8.48
C HIS A 40 -5.51 -11.65 -7.84
N MET A 41 -4.79 -10.87 -8.65
CA MET A 41 -3.98 -9.73 -8.20
C MET A 41 -4.81 -8.45 -7.97
N MET A 42 -5.90 -8.25 -8.72
CA MET A 42 -6.80 -7.09 -8.59
C MET A 42 -7.26 -6.77 -7.15
N PRO A 43 -7.79 -7.72 -6.35
CA PRO A 43 -8.25 -7.41 -5.00
C PRO A 43 -7.09 -6.92 -4.10
N TRP A 44 -5.88 -7.42 -4.31
CA TRP A 44 -4.68 -6.93 -3.60
C TRP A 44 -4.33 -5.50 -4.02
N GLY A 45 -4.45 -5.18 -5.32
CA GLY A 45 -4.29 -3.81 -5.80
C GLY A 45 -5.29 -2.84 -5.18
N LEU A 46 -6.56 -3.24 -5.06
CA LEU A 46 -7.59 -2.43 -4.40
C LEU A 46 -7.30 -2.23 -2.91
N LEU A 47 -6.86 -3.29 -2.21
CA LEU A 47 -6.47 -3.19 -0.80
C LEU A 47 -5.27 -2.26 -0.61
N LEU A 48 -4.31 -2.27 -1.55
CA LEU A 48 -3.16 -1.38 -1.55
C LEU A 48 -3.59 0.08 -1.66
N LEU A 49 -4.50 0.40 -2.59
CA LEU A 49 -5.06 1.75 -2.74
C LEU A 49 -5.76 2.20 -1.46
N GLY A 50 -6.52 1.29 -0.82
CA GLY A 50 -7.13 1.56 0.50
C GLY A 50 -6.09 1.94 1.55
N CYS A 51 -4.97 1.20 1.64
CA CYS A 51 -3.89 1.51 2.57
C CYS A 51 -3.22 2.86 2.27
N LEU A 52 -3.03 3.19 0.99
CA LEU A 52 -2.42 4.46 0.56
C LEU A 52 -3.25 5.68 0.96
N ILE A 53 -4.57 5.54 1.09
CA ILE A 53 -5.47 6.61 1.55
C ILE A 53 -5.56 6.61 3.08
N LEU A 54 -5.69 5.43 3.68
CA LEU A 54 -5.91 5.27 5.12
C LEU A 54 -4.70 5.73 5.94
N ILE A 55 -3.47 5.45 5.49
CA ILE A 55 -2.25 5.81 6.23
C ILE A 55 -2.11 7.34 6.39
N PRO A 56 -2.15 8.16 5.32
CA PRO A 56 -2.12 9.62 5.48
C PRO A 56 -3.28 10.17 6.29
N PHE A 57 -4.47 9.58 6.15
CA PHE A 57 -5.64 9.98 6.93
C PHE A 57 -5.43 9.76 8.43
N GLU A 58 -4.99 8.56 8.83
CA GLU A 58 -4.72 8.27 10.25
C GLU A 58 -3.59 9.12 10.80
N VAL A 59 -2.54 9.40 10.01
CA VAL A 59 -1.46 10.31 10.42
C VAL A 59 -2.00 11.72 10.64
N TRP A 60 -2.82 12.24 9.73
CA TRP A 60 -3.47 13.54 9.89
C TRP A 60 -4.31 13.62 11.17
N VAL A 61 -5.07 12.57 11.47
CA VAL A 61 -5.86 12.49 12.70
C VAL A 61 -4.96 12.47 13.94
N LEU A 62 -3.83 11.75 13.89
CA LEU A 62 -2.87 11.69 15.00
C LEU A 62 -2.14 13.03 15.22
N THR A 63 -1.97 13.83 14.18
CA THR A 63 -1.35 15.17 14.27
C THR A 63 -2.34 16.26 14.65
N GLY A 64 -3.56 15.92 15.07
CA GLY A 64 -4.55 16.87 15.59
C GLY A 64 -5.59 17.34 14.56
N SER A 65 -5.65 16.71 13.38
CA SER A 65 -6.68 16.96 12.36
C SER A 65 -6.79 18.43 11.92
N SER A 66 -5.66 19.13 11.79
CA SER A 66 -5.65 20.53 11.35
C SER A 66 -6.28 20.66 9.95
N ASN A 67 -7.28 21.52 9.80
CA ASN A 67 -7.90 21.83 8.51
C ASN A 67 -7.14 22.92 7.73
N ASP A 68 -6.05 23.45 8.30
CA ASP A 68 -5.22 24.47 7.67
C ASP A 68 -4.14 23.82 6.77
N TRP A 69 -3.32 24.68 6.15
CA TRP A 69 -2.19 24.27 5.29
C TRP A 69 -1.25 23.26 5.95
N ASP A 70 -1.07 23.31 7.27
CA ASP A 70 -0.27 22.33 8.00
C ASP A 70 -0.80 20.90 7.84
N GLY A 71 -2.12 20.71 7.97
CA GLY A 71 -2.74 19.40 7.72
C GLY A 71 -2.53 18.91 6.30
N VAL A 72 -2.63 19.81 5.32
CA VAL A 72 -2.35 19.49 3.90
C VAL A 72 -0.90 19.04 3.71
N TYR A 73 0.07 19.74 4.31
CA TYR A 73 1.48 19.36 4.22
C TYR A 73 1.76 18.01 4.88
N ILE A 74 1.15 17.72 6.03
CA ILE A 74 1.30 16.44 6.73
C ILE A 74 0.73 15.29 5.89
N VAL A 75 -0.48 15.44 5.35
CA VAL A 75 -1.10 14.42 4.49
C VAL A 75 -0.25 14.19 3.24
N ALA A 76 0.17 15.27 2.57
CA ALA A 76 0.98 15.19 1.36
C ALA A 76 2.35 14.53 1.62
N ALA A 77 3.06 14.95 2.66
CA ALA A 77 4.35 14.37 3.05
C ALA A 77 4.22 12.88 3.38
N THR A 78 3.19 12.52 4.15
CA THR A 78 2.92 11.12 4.52
C THR A 78 2.58 10.28 3.30
N PHE A 79 1.77 10.79 2.38
CA PHE A 79 1.42 10.10 1.15
C PHE A 79 2.66 9.85 0.27
N ILE A 80 3.48 10.88 0.04
CA ILE A 80 4.72 10.78 -0.73
C ILE A 80 5.68 9.76 -0.08
N MET A 81 5.87 9.85 1.25
CA MET A 81 6.71 8.91 1.98
C MET A 81 6.19 7.47 1.84
N THR A 82 4.87 7.26 1.95
CA THR A 82 4.26 5.95 1.79
C THR A 82 4.50 5.38 0.39
N LEU A 83 4.36 6.20 -0.65
CA LEU A 83 4.66 5.79 -2.04
C LEU A 83 6.14 5.40 -2.22
N ILE A 84 7.06 6.20 -1.70
CA ILE A 84 8.50 5.92 -1.75
C ILE A 84 8.80 4.59 -1.06
N LEU A 85 8.23 4.36 0.12
CA LEU A 85 8.41 3.10 0.87
C LEU A 85 7.84 1.90 0.11
N CYS A 86 6.64 2.01 -0.45
CA CYS A 86 6.03 0.97 -1.28
C CYS A 86 6.92 0.62 -2.48
N TYR A 87 7.41 1.64 -3.21
CA TYR A 87 8.24 1.43 -4.38
C TYR A 87 9.60 0.82 -4.01
N ALA A 88 10.27 1.35 -2.98
CA ALA A 88 11.55 0.85 -2.50
C ALA A 88 11.44 -0.62 -2.01
N TYR A 89 10.39 -0.93 -1.26
CA TYR A 89 10.13 -2.29 -0.78
C TYR A 89 9.84 -3.25 -1.94
N TYR A 90 8.97 -2.84 -2.87
CA TYR A 90 8.63 -3.64 -4.04
C TYR A 90 9.85 -3.94 -4.91
N TYR A 91 10.65 -2.92 -5.23
CA TYR A 91 11.86 -3.07 -6.04
C TYR A 91 12.85 -4.05 -5.39
N LYS A 92 13.15 -3.85 -4.10
CA LYS A 92 14.07 -4.70 -3.35
C LYS A 92 13.60 -6.17 -3.31
N ARG A 93 12.30 -6.39 -3.08
CA ARG A 93 11.74 -7.75 -2.92
C ARG A 93 11.45 -8.45 -4.24
N LYS A 94 11.28 -7.72 -5.34
CA LYS A 94 11.16 -8.29 -6.68
C LYS A 94 12.51 -8.77 -7.22
N GLN A 95 13.61 -8.11 -6.85
CA GLN A 95 14.97 -8.50 -7.25
C GLN A 95 15.53 -9.71 -6.47
N LEU A 96 15.11 -9.89 -5.22
CA LEU A 96 15.39 -11.08 -4.40
C LEU A 96 14.59 -12.30 -4.88
#